data_AF-A0A4Y2H1H8-F1
#
_entry.id   AF-A0A4Y2H1H8-F1
#
_cell.length_a   1.000
_cell.length_b   1.000
_cell.length_c   1.000
_cell.angle_alpha   90.00
_cell.angle_beta   90.00
_cell.angle_gamma   90.00
#
_symmetry.space_group_name_H-M   'P 1'
#
loop_
_entity.id
_entity.type
_entity.pdbx_description
1 polymer ?
#
loop_
_entity_poly.entity_id
_entity_poly.type
_entity_poly.pdbx_seq_one_letter_code
_entity_poly.pdbx_strand_id
1 'polypeptide(L)'
;MVDQEATTRTQAFLQEWVSRFGVPEVITTDRGTNFQSHLFHNLANLLGTYKNRITAYNPKENDMIERAHRQIKAALMAHCTAD
;
A
#
# COMPACT_ATOMS: atom_id res chain seq x y z
N MET A 1 -13.54 -1.57 -17.46
CA MET A 1 -12.89 -2.66 -16.73
C MET A 1 -12.70 -2.17 -15.30
N VAL A 2 -13.67 -2.47 -14.43
CA VAL A 2 -13.90 -1.78 -13.15
C VAL A 2 -13.53 -2.70 -11.97
N ASP A 3 -12.86 -2.14 -10.96
CA ASP A 3 -12.67 -2.61 -9.57
C ASP A 3 -12.04 -3.97 -9.22
N GLN A 4 -11.79 -4.89 -10.15
CA GLN A 4 -11.25 -6.22 -9.78
C GLN A 4 -9.90 -6.12 -9.04
N GLU A 5 -9.03 -5.21 -9.48
CA GLU A 5 -7.68 -5.04 -8.92
C GLU A 5 -7.71 -4.30 -7.57
N ALA A 6 -8.62 -3.35 -7.40
CA ALA A 6 -8.85 -2.63 -6.14
C ALA A 6 -9.44 -3.56 -5.07
N THR A 7 -10.38 -4.42 -5.44
CA THR A 7 -10.98 -5.44 -4.55
C THR A 7 -9.93 -6.41 -4.06
N THR A 8 -9.09 -6.92 -4.97
CA THR A 8 -8.01 -7.85 -4.62
C THR A 8 -7.02 -7.21 -3.65
N ARG A 9 -6.61 -5.95 -3.88
CA ARG A 9 -5.70 -5.23 -2.95
C ARG A 9 -6.34 -4.95 -1.59
N THR A 10 -7.62 -4.58 -1.56
CA THR A 10 -8.37 -4.33 -0.33
C THR A 10 -8.48 -5.60 0.52
N GLN A 11 -8.77 -6.75 -0.11
CA GLN A 11 -8.80 -8.05 0.57
C GLN A 11 -7.42 -8.46 1.08
N ALA A 12 -6.38 -8.33 0.26
CA ALA A 12 -5.01 -8.62 0.69
C ALA A 12 -4.59 -7.75 1.88
N PHE A 13 -4.92 -6.45 1.87
CA PHE A 13 -4.63 -5.57 2.99
C PHE A 13 -5.31 -6.03 4.28
N LEU A 14 -6.58 -6.43 4.23
CA LEU A 14 -7.28 -6.97 5.39
C LEU A 14 -6.69 -8.30 5.88
N GLN A 15 -6.48 -9.23 4.96
CA GLN A 15 -6.08 -10.60 5.28
C GLN A 15 -4.61 -10.73 5.69
N GLU A 16 -3.74 -9.85 5.19
CA GLU A 16 -2.31 -9.93 5.43
C GLU A 16 -1.80 -8.86 6.38
N TRP A 17 -2.32 -7.63 6.32
CA TRP A 17 -1.84 -6.56 7.20
C TRP A 17 -2.66 -6.48 8.47
N VAL A 18 -3.98 -6.23 8.34
CA VAL A 18 -4.84 -5.96 9.49
C VAL A 18 -4.94 -7.17 10.42
N SER A 19 -4.99 -8.38 9.86
CA SER A 19 -5.01 -9.62 10.65
C SER A 19 -3.72 -9.85 11.46
N ARG A 20 -2.55 -9.39 10.95
CA ARG A 20 -1.23 -9.67 11.54
C ARG A 20 -0.75 -8.56 12.47
N PHE A 21 -1.02 -7.31 12.10
CA PHE A 21 -0.46 -6.12 12.75
C PHE A 21 -1.54 -5.21 13.37
N GLY A 22 -2.82 -5.52 13.15
CA GLY A 22 -3.93 -4.67 13.56
C GLY A 22 -4.21 -3.54 12.57
N VAL A 23 -5.20 -2.71 12.92
CA VAL A 23 -5.59 -1.57 12.10
C VAL A 23 -4.55 -0.46 12.25
N PRO A 24 -3.92 0.02 11.15
CA PRO A 24 -3.02 1.15 11.24
C PRO A 24 -3.79 2.43 11.58
N GLU A 25 -3.14 3.30 12.36
CA GLU A 25 -3.69 4.62 12.70
C GLU A 25 -3.66 5.57 11.49
N VAL A 26 -2.63 5.47 10.63
CA VAL A 26 -2.47 6.28 9.42
C VAL A 26 -2.04 5.40 8.25
N ILE A 27 -2.64 5.60 7.08
CA ILE A 27 -2.24 4.94 5.82
C ILE A 27 -1.80 6.02 4.83
N THR A 28 -0.55 5.93 4.37
CA THR A 28 0.00 6.77 3.29
C THR A 28 0.08 5.96 2.01
N THR A 29 -0.66 6.37 0.98
CA THR A 29 -0.61 5.74 -0.36
C THR A 29 -0.22 6.75 -1.42
N ASP A 30 0.31 6.27 -2.54
CA ASP A 30 0.50 7.08 -3.74
C ASP A 30 -0.85 7.36 -4.45
N ARG A 31 -0.80 8.07 -5.59
CA ARG A 31 -1.97 8.32 -6.45
C ARG A 31 -2.31 7.16 -7.38
N GLY A 32 -1.84 5.95 -7.10
CA GLY A 32 -2.23 4.75 -7.84
C GLY A 32 -3.74 4.59 -7.82
N THR A 33 -4.35 4.38 -8.99
CA THR A 33 -5.80 4.22 -9.18
C THR A 33 -6.41 3.16 -8.25
N ASN A 34 -5.61 2.17 -7.88
CA ASN A 34 -6.01 1.07 -7.00
C ASN A 34 -6.20 1.49 -5.53
N PHE A 35 -5.38 2.43 -5.03
CA PHE A 35 -5.48 2.97 -3.66
C PHE A 35 -6.39 4.21 -3.57
N GLN A 36 -6.74 4.79 -4.72
CA GLN A 36 -7.74 5.86 -4.83
C GLN A 36 -9.16 5.37 -5.07
N SER A 37 -9.36 4.06 -5.18
CA SER A 37 -10.70 3.50 -5.38
C SER A 37 -11.64 3.87 -4.23
N HIS A 38 -12.92 4.06 -4.56
CA HIS A 38 -13.97 4.27 -3.57
C HIS A 38 -14.01 3.13 -2.54
N LEU A 39 -13.66 1.90 -2.96
CA LEU A 39 -13.57 0.74 -2.11
C LEU A 39 -12.52 0.91 -1.00
N PHE A 40 -11.28 1.26 -1.36
CA PHE A 40 -10.21 1.47 -0.37
C PHE A 40 -10.53 2.66 0.55
N HIS A 41 -11.17 3.69 -0.01
CA HIS A 41 -11.63 4.84 0.77
C HIS A 41 -12.64 4.42 1.84
N ASN A 42 -13.67 3.66 1.46
CA ASN A 42 -14.72 3.19 2.37
C ASN A 42 -14.16 2.23 3.42
N LEU A 43 -13.20 1.38 3.04
CA LEU A 43 -12.52 0.51 3.99
C LEU A 43 -11.79 1.29 5.07
N ALA A 44 -10.97 2.27 4.70
CA ALA A 44 -10.21 3.08 5.66
C ALA A 44 -11.14 3.80 6.66
N ASN A 45 -12.30 4.27 6.17
CA ASN A 45 -13.32 4.88 7.03
C ASN A 45 -13.95 3.86 7.99
N LEU A 46 -14.28 2.65 7.52
CA LEU A 46 -14.84 1.58 8.35
C LEU A 46 -13.88 1.15 9.46
N LEU A 47 -12.59 1.08 9.16
CA LEU A 47 -11.56 0.68 10.13
C LEU A 47 -11.27 1.79 11.16
N GLY A 48 -11.81 3.00 10.98
CA GLY A 48 -11.51 4.13 11.87
C GLY A 48 -10.08 4.63 11.76
N THR A 49 -9.35 4.22 10.71
CA THR A 49 -8.00 4.72 10.42
C THR A 49 -8.09 6.22 10.18
N TYR A 50 -7.34 7.00 10.96
CA TYR A 50 -7.33 8.45 10.86
C TYR A 50 -6.65 8.84 9.55
N LYS A 51 -7.48 9.27 8.61
CA LYS A 51 -7.09 9.66 7.26
C LYS A 51 -6.47 11.06 7.26
N ASN A 52 -5.53 11.33 8.15
CA ASN A 52 -4.78 12.56 8.08
C ASN A 52 -3.79 12.41 6.93
N ARG A 53 -3.92 13.30 5.94
CA ARG A 53 -3.01 13.41 4.81
C ARG A 53 -3.12 12.29 3.77
N ILE A 54 -4.10 12.48 2.88
CA ILE A 54 -3.82 12.38 1.45
C ILE A 54 -2.80 13.48 1.14
N THR A 55 -1.52 13.31 1.49
CA THR A 55 -0.50 14.22 0.99
C THR A 55 -0.41 13.93 -0.49
N ALA A 56 -1.00 14.83 -1.28
CA ALA A 56 -0.70 14.94 -2.70
C ALA A 56 0.82 14.85 -2.86
N TYR A 57 1.31 13.76 -3.46
CA TYR A 57 2.70 13.57 -3.87
C TYR A 57 3.71 14.24 -2.93
N ASN A 58 4.10 13.56 -1.83
CA ASN A 58 5.28 13.98 -1.08
C ASN A 58 6.51 13.27 -1.67
N PRO A 59 7.25 13.91 -2.60
CA PRO A 59 8.38 13.26 -3.26
C PRO A 59 9.41 12.73 -2.28
N LYS A 60 9.58 13.36 -1.10
CA LYS A 60 10.53 12.87 -0.08
C LYS A 60 10.12 11.55 0.57
N GLU A 61 8.84 11.38 0.92
CA GLU A 61 8.35 10.13 1.49
C GLU A 61 8.31 9.03 0.44
N ASN A 62 7.91 9.38 -0.79
CA ASN A 62 7.92 8.44 -1.90
C ASN A 62 9.35 8.00 -2.26
N ASP A 63 10.33 8.91 -2.22
CA ASP A 63 11.75 8.60 -2.43
C ASP A 63 12.25 7.55 -1.42
N MET A 64 11.81 7.62 -0.16
CA MET A 64 12.19 6.64 0.86
C MET A 64 11.60 5.27 0.56
N ILE A 65 10.32 5.22 0.19
CA ILE A 65 9.64 3.98 -0.20
C ILE A 65 10.28 3.38 -1.45
N GLU A 66 10.57 4.20 -2.47
CA GLU A 66 11.25 3.77 -3.69
C GLU A 66 12.66 3.22 -3.42
N ARG A 67 13.41 3.84 -2.50
CA ARG A 67 14.71 3.31 -2.07
C ARG A 67 14.57 1.94 -1.40
N ALA A 68 13.59 1.76 -0.51
CA ALA A 68 13.32 0.47 0.11
C ALA A 68 12.94 -0.59 -0.93
N HIS A 69 12.06 -0.24 -1.88
CA HIS A 69 11.70 -1.13 -3.00
C HIS A 69 12.91 -1.54 -3.84
N ARG A 70 13.84 -0.62 -4.14
CA ARG A 70 15.07 -0.94 -4.86
C ARG A 70 15.96 -1.92 -4.08
N GLN A 71 16.10 -1.72 -2.77
CA GLN A 71 16.89 -2.62 -1.92
C GLN A 71 16.30 -4.03 -1.88
N ILE A 72 14.98 -4.15 -1.70
CA ILE A 72 14.30 -5.46 -1.70
C ILE A 72 14.48 -6.15 -3.05
N LYS A 73 14.29 -5.44 -4.17
CA LYS A 73 14.52 -5.99 -5.51
C LYS A 73 15.97 -6.46 -5.70
N ALA A 74 16.94 -5.67 -5.27
CA ALA A 74 18.36 -6.04 -5.37
C ALA A 74 18.67 -7.30 -4.56
N ALA A 75 18.15 -7.41 -3.33
CA ALA A 75 18.31 -8.61 -2.50
C ALA A 75 17.68 -9.85 -3.16
N LEU A 76 16.45 -9.73 -3.67
CA LEU A 76 15.78 -10.83 -4.37
C LEU A 76 16.53 -11.25 -5.65
N MET A 77 17.02 -10.29 -6.43
CA MET A 77 17.82 -10.57 -7.64
C MET A 77 19.12 -11.29 -7.30
N ALA A 78 19.82 -10.86 -6.25
CA ALA A 78 21.05 -11.52 -5.80
C ALA A 78 20.83 -12.98 -5.39
N HIS A 79 19.64 -13.31 -4.89
CA HIS A 79 19.25 -14.68 -4.53
C HIS A 79 18.67 -15.48 -5.71
N CYS A 80 18.16 -14.83 -6.77
CA CYS A 80 17.69 -15.48 -7.99
C CYS A 80 18.78 -15.71 -9.05
N THR A 81 19.93 -15.04 -8.97
CA THR A 81 21.07 -15.24 -9.89
C THR A 81 22.04 -16.33 -9.44
N ALA A 82 21.66 -17.15 -8.47
CA ALA A 82 22.39 -18.35 -8.07
C ALA A 82 21.80 -19.58 -8.77
N ASP A 83 21.93 -19.61 -10.10
CA ASP A 83 21.87 -20.81 -10.97
C ASP A 83 22.70 -20.54 -12.24
#